data_AF-A0A2W5SPT3-F1
#
_entry.id   AF-A0A2W5SPT3-F1
#
_cell.length_a   1.000
_cell.length_b   1.000
_cell.length_c   1.000
_cell.angle_alpha   90.00
_cell.angle_beta   90.00
_cell.angle_gamma   90.00
#
_symmetry.space_group_name_H-M   'P 1'
#
loop_
_entity.id
_entity.type
_entity.pdbx_description
1 polymer ?
#
loop_
_entity_poly.entity_id
_entity_poly.type
_entity_poly.pdbx_seq_one_letter_code
_entity_poly.pdbx_strand_id
1 'polypeptide(L)'
;MPWTTSKENQSNDGSASESSTTKSSRLNRKRKGSVSVTAGGSKPASTSSSAADGKSSDSDSSDGQSQDRSTPKGYTPPKGHATPKRNDVERQKGVRKTAYKAPETPAEARKQRKELKNSMSKEEYKALKRKQRDERARERERNRERMMSGDERYLMDRDRGPERRLIRDWVDSRRLFANTFMPIVVVLLILMFVTTATRSYLLNNLLSMVGMILLILIVLDGVLSGRRVSRFVRERHPDTALSTWSMGFYAFSRASMIRRFRTPRPQVNIGDSI
;
A
#
# COMPACT_ATOMS: atom_id res chain seq x y z
N MET A 1 38.22 -56.96 -14.32
CA MET A 1 38.61 -57.44 -12.99
C MET A 1 37.71 -56.78 -11.95
N PRO A 2 36.86 -57.54 -11.25
CA PRO A 2 35.98 -57.01 -10.21
C PRO A 2 36.65 -57.12 -8.83
N TRP A 3 36.45 -56.13 -7.96
CA TRP A 3 36.55 -56.36 -6.52
C TRP A 3 35.45 -55.57 -5.81
N THR A 4 34.63 -56.33 -5.12
CA THR A 4 33.60 -55.95 -4.14
C THR A 4 34.25 -55.59 -2.81
N THR A 5 33.51 -54.91 -1.91
CA THR A 5 33.36 -55.06 -0.43
C THR A 5 32.95 -53.67 0.12
N SER A 6 31.72 -53.33 0.51
CA SER A 6 30.76 -53.83 1.52
C SER A 6 31.15 -53.56 2.98
N LYS A 7 30.22 -52.93 3.73
CA LYS A 7 30.19 -52.61 5.18
C LYS A 7 31.12 -51.47 5.64
N GLU A 8 30.78 -50.63 6.62
CA GLU A 8 30.16 -50.90 7.92
C GLU A 8 29.44 -49.65 8.45
N ASN A 9 28.34 -49.94 9.14
CA ASN A 9 27.42 -49.07 9.85
C ASN A 9 27.99 -48.72 11.24
N GLN A 10 28.09 -47.45 11.64
CA GLN A 10 28.15 -47.09 13.07
C GLN A 10 27.31 -45.85 13.37
N SER A 11 26.19 -46.16 14.01
CA SER A 11 25.46 -45.40 15.01
C SER A 11 26.36 -44.56 15.92
N ASN A 12 25.95 -43.31 16.18
CA ASN A 12 26.36 -42.59 17.38
C ASN A 12 25.09 -42.08 18.08
N ASP A 13 24.65 -42.86 19.06
CA ASP A 13 23.69 -42.44 20.07
C ASP A 13 24.45 -41.67 21.16
N GLY A 14 24.00 -40.45 21.44
CA GLY A 14 24.53 -39.58 22.49
C GLY A 14 23.38 -38.87 23.20
N SER A 15 23.04 -39.43 24.35
CA SER A 15 21.93 -39.13 25.27
C SER A 15 22.14 -37.85 26.10
N ALA A 16 21.01 -37.41 26.70
CA ALA A 16 20.85 -36.60 27.93
C ALA A 16 20.86 -35.08 27.75
N SER A 17 19.69 -34.43 27.94
CA SER A 17 19.28 -33.70 29.16
C SER A 17 19.61 -32.20 29.00
N GLU A 18 18.77 -31.21 29.24
CA GLU A 18 17.84 -31.00 30.34
C GLU A 18 16.72 -30.03 29.94
N SER A 19 15.61 -30.19 30.64
CA SER A 19 14.49 -29.28 30.79
C SER A 19 14.87 -27.84 31.16
N SER A 20 14.21 -26.84 30.56
CA SER A 20 13.76 -25.68 31.32
C SER A 20 12.54 -25.00 30.69
N THR A 21 11.41 -25.32 31.30
CA THR A 21 10.13 -24.64 31.18
C THR A 21 10.25 -23.24 31.78
N THR A 22 10.18 -22.18 30.99
CA THR A 22 9.98 -20.81 31.50
C THR A 22 8.53 -20.38 31.25
N LYS A 23 7.75 -20.51 32.32
CA LYS A 23 6.37 -20.07 32.47
C LYS A 23 6.39 -18.81 33.34
N SER A 24 6.26 -17.62 32.76
CA SER A 24 5.95 -16.36 33.45
C SER A 24 5.82 -15.27 32.37
N SER A 25 4.88 -14.33 32.31
CA SER A 25 3.79 -13.93 33.18
C SER A 25 2.78 -13.19 32.28
N ARG A 26 1.49 -13.57 32.34
CA ARG A 26 0.43 -12.74 31.76
C ARG A 26 0.12 -11.64 32.76
N LEU A 27 0.66 -10.44 32.53
CA LEU A 27 0.25 -9.27 33.29
C LEU A 27 -1.12 -8.77 32.81
N ASN A 28 -2.06 -8.91 33.73
CA ASN A 28 -3.41 -8.41 33.74
C ASN A 28 -3.42 -6.86 33.82
N ARG A 29 -3.64 -6.15 32.71
CA ARG A 29 -3.84 -4.69 32.74
C ARG A 29 -5.33 -4.36 32.84
N LYS A 30 -5.70 -4.11 34.10
CA LYS A 30 -6.97 -3.64 34.63
C LYS A 30 -7.46 -2.37 33.92
N ARG A 31 -8.76 -2.38 33.63
CA ARG A 31 -9.64 -1.27 33.24
C ARG A 31 -9.43 -0.01 34.09
N LYS A 32 -9.35 1.15 33.45
CA LYS A 32 -9.69 2.53 33.90
C LYS A 32 -9.39 3.45 32.69
N GLY A 33 -10.20 4.40 32.26
CA GLY A 33 -11.55 4.83 32.58
C GLY A 33 -12.10 5.55 31.34
N SER A 34 -13.40 5.44 31.10
CA SER A 34 -14.12 6.23 30.10
C SER A 34 -14.49 7.58 30.73
N VAL A 35 -13.92 8.65 30.20
CA VAL A 35 -14.34 10.01 30.56
C VAL A 35 -15.57 10.36 29.73
N SER A 36 -16.69 10.58 30.42
CA SER A 36 -17.89 11.21 29.92
C SER A 36 -17.61 12.68 29.61
N VAL A 37 -17.77 13.10 28.36
CA VAL A 37 -17.88 14.51 28.00
C VAL A 37 -19.33 14.81 27.66
N THR A 38 -19.80 15.85 28.32
CA THR A 38 -21.12 16.42 28.45
C THR A 38 -21.66 17.07 27.18
N ALA A 39 -22.99 17.12 27.17
CA ALA A 39 -23.92 17.89 26.35
C ALA A 39 -23.41 19.22 25.76
N GLY A 40 -23.86 19.48 24.53
CA GLY A 40 -23.85 20.80 23.88
C GLY A 40 -24.76 20.74 22.66
N GLY A 41 -26.05 20.98 22.86
CA GLY A 41 -27.03 21.09 21.79
C GLY A 41 -27.05 22.50 21.20
N SER A 42 -27.24 22.59 19.89
CA SER A 42 -27.79 23.78 19.23
C SER A 42 -28.51 23.36 17.94
N LYS A 43 -29.84 23.53 17.97
CA LYS A 43 -30.70 23.61 16.78
C LYS A 43 -30.28 24.83 15.95
N PRO A 44 -30.47 24.81 14.62
CA PRO A 44 -30.82 26.01 13.89
C PRO A 44 -32.32 26.03 13.55
N ALA A 45 -32.84 27.25 13.63
CA ALA A 45 -34.21 27.65 13.39
C ALA A 45 -34.60 27.61 11.91
N SER A 46 -35.90 27.45 11.70
CA SER A 46 -36.68 27.63 10.49
C SER A 46 -36.53 29.01 9.86
N THR A 47 -36.56 29.10 8.53
CA THR A 47 -37.29 30.16 7.82
C THR A 47 -37.82 29.64 6.48
N SER A 48 -39.05 30.05 6.21
CA SER A 48 -40.03 29.72 5.19
C SER A 48 -39.85 30.42 3.83
N SER A 49 -40.36 29.80 2.75
CA SER A 49 -41.14 30.43 1.65
C SER A 49 -41.45 29.34 0.59
N SER A 50 -42.66 28.76 0.55
CA SER A 50 -43.85 29.16 -0.24
C SER A 50 -43.72 29.05 -1.77
N ALA A 51 -44.46 28.10 -2.36
CA ALA A 51 -45.17 28.26 -3.64
C ALA A 51 -46.20 27.13 -3.80
N ALA A 52 -47.43 27.51 -4.17
CA ALA A 52 -48.59 26.69 -4.52
C ALA A 52 -48.35 25.88 -5.82
N ASP A 53 -49.11 24.86 -6.24
CA ASP A 53 -50.56 24.71 -6.42
C ASP A 53 -50.90 23.22 -6.69
N GLY A 54 -52.17 22.81 -6.50
CA GLY A 54 -52.71 21.58 -7.09
C GLY A 54 -53.73 20.83 -6.22
N LYS A 55 -54.92 20.55 -6.76
CA LYS A 55 -56.21 20.40 -6.07
C LYS A 55 -56.83 18.99 -6.21
N SER A 56 -57.61 18.59 -5.18
CA SER A 56 -58.72 17.58 -5.10
C SER A 56 -58.42 16.13 -5.51
N SER A 57 -59.00 15.04 -4.98
CA SER A 57 -60.01 14.65 -3.97
C SER A 57 -59.72 13.15 -3.71
N ASP A 58 -59.99 12.52 -2.58
CA ASP A 58 -61.28 11.93 -2.20
C ASP A 58 -61.17 11.30 -0.81
N SER A 59 -62.31 11.33 -0.12
CA SER A 59 -62.65 10.62 1.11
C SER A 59 -62.66 9.10 0.93
N ASP A 60 -62.14 8.36 1.92
CA ASP A 60 -62.87 7.19 2.41
C ASP A 60 -62.58 6.94 3.89
N SER A 61 -63.66 6.67 4.62
CA SER A 61 -63.70 6.39 6.05
C SER A 61 -64.09 4.92 6.19
N SER A 62 -63.30 4.10 6.87
CA SER A 62 -63.84 2.88 7.48
C SER A 62 -63.10 2.51 8.76
N ASP A 63 -63.90 2.49 9.82
CA ASP A 63 -63.61 2.04 11.17
C ASP A 63 -63.15 0.58 11.23
N GLY A 64 -62.30 0.27 12.22
CA GLY A 64 -61.89 -1.11 12.48
C GLY A 64 -60.93 -1.32 13.64
N GLN A 65 -61.39 -1.03 14.87
CA GLN A 65 -60.93 -1.61 16.15
C GLN A 65 -59.43 -1.49 16.51
N SER A 66 -59.09 -0.42 17.21
CA SER A 66 -57.98 -0.46 18.18
C SER A 66 -58.49 -0.94 19.53
N GLN A 67 -58.31 -2.24 19.82
CA GLN A 67 -58.33 -2.73 21.19
C GLN A 67 -57.17 -2.12 21.96
N ASP A 68 -57.55 -1.31 22.94
CA ASP A 68 -56.70 -0.73 23.96
C ASP A 68 -56.11 -1.85 24.84
N ARG A 69 -54.85 -2.21 24.58
CA ARG A 69 -54.00 -2.83 25.60
C ARG A 69 -53.02 -1.77 26.08
N SER A 70 -53.38 -1.15 27.20
CA SER A 70 -52.54 -0.27 27.98
C SER A 70 -51.18 -0.93 28.22
N THR A 71 -50.16 -0.49 27.49
CA THR A 71 -48.78 -0.89 27.77
C THR A 71 -48.30 -0.13 29.01
N PRO A 72 -47.64 -0.80 29.97
CA PRO A 72 -47.21 -0.15 31.21
C PRO A 72 -46.20 0.97 30.92
N LYS A 73 -46.25 2.03 31.73
CA LYS A 73 -45.37 3.21 31.64
C LYS A 73 -43.92 2.74 31.86
N GLY A 74 -43.18 2.58 30.76
CA GLY A 74 -41.85 1.94 30.73
C GLY A 74 -41.65 0.89 29.63
N TYR A 75 -42.68 0.58 28.83
CA TYR A 75 -42.54 -0.31 27.68
C TYR A 75 -41.78 0.35 26.53
N THR A 76 -40.52 -0.04 26.34
CA THR A 76 -39.80 0.21 25.08
C THR A 76 -39.98 -0.99 24.16
N PRO A 77 -40.50 -0.82 22.93
CA PRO A 77 -40.61 -1.91 21.98
C PRO A 77 -39.23 -2.50 21.67
N PRO A 78 -39.12 -3.81 21.42
CA PRO A 78 -37.85 -4.45 21.14
C PRO A 78 -37.21 -3.75 19.94
N LYS A 79 -35.97 -3.27 20.12
CA LYS A 79 -35.18 -2.66 19.04
C LYS A 79 -35.21 -3.61 17.85
N GLY A 80 -35.70 -3.11 16.72
CA GLY A 80 -35.91 -3.88 15.49
C GLY A 80 -34.66 -4.60 15.00
N HIS A 81 -34.86 -5.40 13.93
CA HIS A 81 -33.90 -6.31 13.33
C HIS A 81 -32.44 -5.82 13.39
N ALA A 82 -31.54 -6.74 13.76
CA ALA A 82 -30.11 -6.47 13.81
C ALA A 82 -29.66 -5.76 12.53
N THR A 83 -28.99 -4.62 12.69
CA THR A 83 -28.48 -3.85 11.55
C THR A 83 -27.71 -4.80 10.63
N PRO A 84 -28.13 -4.96 9.36
CA PRO A 84 -27.53 -5.94 8.48
C PRO A 84 -26.04 -5.66 8.35
N LYS A 85 -25.23 -6.71 8.42
CA LYS A 85 -23.78 -6.54 8.29
C LYS A 85 -23.49 -5.90 6.94
N ARG A 86 -22.54 -4.96 6.92
CA ARG A 86 -22.12 -4.21 5.72
C ARG A 86 -21.93 -5.10 4.48
N ASN A 87 -21.44 -6.32 4.66
CA ASN A 87 -21.24 -7.29 3.59
C ASN A 87 -22.54 -7.80 2.95
N ASP A 88 -23.60 -7.98 3.74
CA ASP A 88 -24.90 -8.46 3.25
C ASP A 88 -25.60 -7.36 2.46
N VAL A 89 -25.46 -6.11 2.93
CA VAL A 89 -25.94 -4.91 2.23
C VAL A 89 -25.19 -4.71 0.90
N GLU A 90 -23.87 -4.89 0.87
CA GLU A 90 -23.06 -4.80 -0.36
C GLU A 90 -23.40 -5.91 -1.38
N ARG A 91 -23.85 -7.09 -0.92
CA ARG A 91 -24.30 -8.21 -1.77
C ARG A 91 -25.70 -7.97 -2.31
N GLN A 92 -26.62 -7.49 -1.48
CA GLN A 92 -27.99 -7.14 -1.89
C GLN A 92 -28.01 -5.98 -2.90
N LYS A 93 -27.08 -5.02 -2.76
CA LYS A 93 -26.89 -3.92 -3.71
C LYS A 93 -26.18 -4.31 -5.01
N GLY A 94 -25.83 -5.59 -5.21
CA GLY A 94 -25.26 -6.09 -6.47
C GLY A 94 -23.85 -5.56 -6.81
N VAL A 95 -23.15 -4.96 -5.84
CA VAL A 95 -21.80 -4.41 -6.02
C VAL A 95 -20.76 -5.53 -6.22
N ARG A 96 -21.06 -6.75 -5.77
CA ARG A 96 -20.24 -7.96 -5.98
C ARG A 96 -20.95 -8.94 -6.93
N LYS A 97 -20.39 -9.14 -8.13
CA LYS A 97 -21.02 -9.91 -9.23
C LYS A 97 -20.48 -11.33 -9.46
N THR A 98 -19.50 -11.83 -8.70
CA THR A 98 -18.95 -13.19 -8.93
C THR A 98 -18.96 -14.05 -7.67
N ALA A 99 -19.22 -15.35 -7.85
CA ALA A 99 -19.26 -16.36 -6.80
C ALA A 99 -17.85 -16.78 -6.35
N TYR A 100 -17.09 -15.85 -5.76
CA TYR A 100 -16.01 -16.21 -4.86
C TYR A 100 -16.56 -16.11 -3.44
N LYS A 101 -16.97 -17.25 -2.85
CA LYS A 101 -17.27 -17.30 -1.41
C LYS A 101 -15.95 -17.19 -0.67
N ALA A 102 -15.50 -15.96 -0.44
CA ALA A 102 -14.43 -15.71 0.53
C ALA A 102 -14.90 -16.27 1.88
N PRO A 103 -14.06 -17.02 2.62
CA PRO A 103 -14.43 -17.55 3.91
C PRO A 103 -14.79 -16.38 4.84
N GLU A 104 -15.97 -16.43 5.45
CA GLU A 104 -16.51 -15.31 6.23
C GLU A 104 -15.76 -15.16 7.55
N THR A 105 -15.10 -16.24 7.99
CA THR A 105 -14.26 -16.27 9.19
C THR A 105 -12.95 -17.05 8.99
N PRO A 106 -11.87 -16.71 9.74
CA PRO A 106 -10.66 -17.51 9.77
C PRO A 106 -10.90 -18.98 10.18
N ALA A 107 -11.97 -19.26 10.92
CA ALA A 107 -12.37 -20.60 11.32
C ALA A 107 -12.91 -21.42 10.14
N GLU A 108 -13.75 -20.82 9.29
CA GLU A 108 -14.23 -21.45 8.05
C GLU A 108 -13.10 -21.71 7.06
N ALA A 109 -12.16 -20.77 6.90
CA ALA A 109 -10.98 -20.97 6.06
C ALA A 109 -10.13 -22.18 6.51
N ARG A 110 -10.01 -22.38 7.83
CA ARG A 110 -9.31 -23.54 8.41
C ARG A 110 -10.08 -24.84 8.20
N LYS A 111 -11.41 -24.82 8.33
CA LYS A 111 -12.28 -25.98 8.06
C LYS A 111 -12.16 -26.43 6.60
N GLN A 112 -12.33 -25.52 5.66
CA GLN A 112 -12.18 -25.79 4.22
C GLN A 112 -10.78 -26.33 3.89
N ARG A 113 -9.72 -25.76 4.48
CA ARG A 113 -8.36 -26.26 4.29
C ARG A 113 -8.14 -27.66 4.87
N LYS A 114 -8.81 -27.99 5.97
CA LYS A 114 -8.76 -29.33 6.59
C LYS A 114 -9.54 -30.34 5.74
N GLU A 115 -10.71 -29.95 5.23
CA GLU A 115 -11.51 -30.74 4.30
C GLU A 115 -10.74 -31.03 3.00
N LEU A 116 -10.14 -30.02 2.37
CA LEU A 116 -9.26 -30.16 1.20
C LEU A 116 -8.03 -31.05 1.44
N LYS A 117 -7.52 -31.08 2.68
CA LYS A 117 -6.40 -31.95 3.06
C LYS A 117 -6.87 -33.39 3.28
N ASN A 118 -8.07 -33.58 3.80
CA ASN A 118 -8.65 -34.89 4.07
C ASN A 118 -9.22 -35.55 2.81
N SER A 119 -9.61 -34.77 1.80
CA SER A 119 -10.19 -35.26 0.55
C SER A 119 -9.17 -35.76 -0.47
N MET A 120 -7.86 -35.58 -0.24
CA MET A 120 -6.79 -35.93 -1.18
C MET A 120 -5.68 -36.72 -0.49
N SER A 121 -4.94 -37.50 -1.27
CA SER A 121 -3.71 -38.13 -0.77
C SER A 121 -2.66 -37.07 -0.41
N LYS A 122 -1.68 -37.44 0.44
CA LYS A 122 -0.59 -36.52 0.85
C LYS A 122 0.21 -36.00 -0.36
N GLU A 123 0.38 -36.84 -1.38
CA GLU A 123 1.14 -36.51 -2.59
C GLU A 123 0.38 -35.55 -3.50
N GLU A 124 -0.91 -35.82 -3.75
CA GLU A 124 -1.79 -34.94 -4.53
C GLU A 124 -1.96 -33.57 -3.86
N TYR A 125 -2.13 -33.54 -2.53
CA TYR A 125 -2.21 -32.29 -1.78
C TYR A 125 -0.91 -31.47 -1.88
N LYS A 126 0.26 -32.14 -1.85
CA LYS A 126 1.57 -31.49 -2.04
C LYS A 126 1.72 -30.96 -3.47
N ALA A 127 1.30 -31.73 -4.47
CA ALA A 127 1.31 -31.33 -5.88
C ALA A 127 0.38 -30.14 -6.15
N LEU A 128 -0.84 -30.15 -5.61
CA LEU A 128 -1.79 -29.05 -5.72
C LEU A 128 -1.26 -27.77 -5.05
N LYS A 129 -0.67 -27.89 -3.85
CA LYS A 129 -0.05 -26.75 -3.17
C LYS A 129 1.14 -26.18 -3.95
N ARG A 130 1.92 -27.04 -4.62
CA ARG A 130 3.00 -26.62 -5.51
C ARG A 130 2.45 -25.89 -6.73
N LYS A 131 1.47 -26.47 -7.44
CA LYS A 131 0.77 -25.81 -8.56
C LYS A 131 0.22 -24.43 -8.18
N GLN A 132 -0.48 -24.33 -7.05
CA GLN A 132 -1.00 -23.04 -6.53
C GLN A 132 0.11 -22.05 -6.18
N ARG A 133 1.28 -22.52 -5.71
CA ARG A 133 2.41 -21.64 -5.43
C ARG A 133 3.02 -21.13 -6.73
N ASP A 134 3.18 -22.01 -7.71
CA ASP A 134 3.77 -21.70 -9.01
C ASP A 134 2.86 -20.76 -9.80
N GLU A 135 1.55 -20.98 -9.79
CA GLU A 135 0.55 -20.08 -10.40
C GLU A 135 0.59 -18.68 -9.75
N ARG A 136 0.60 -18.61 -8.41
CA ARG A 136 0.77 -17.33 -7.69
C ARG A 136 2.13 -16.68 -7.93
N ALA A 137 3.18 -17.44 -8.23
CA ALA A 137 4.47 -16.88 -8.63
C ALA A 137 4.38 -16.26 -10.03
N ARG A 138 3.82 -17.00 -11.00
CA ARG A 138 3.60 -16.53 -12.37
C ARG A 138 2.70 -15.31 -12.45
N GLU A 139 1.64 -15.23 -11.63
CA GLU A 139 0.79 -14.03 -11.55
C GLU A 139 1.53 -12.82 -11.01
N ARG A 140 2.36 -13.01 -9.97
CA ARG A 140 3.19 -11.92 -9.42
C ARG A 140 4.24 -11.45 -10.41
N GLU A 141 4.86 -12.37 -11.16
CA GLU A 141 5.80 -12.05 -12.23
C GLU A 141 5.12 -11.26 -13.34
N ARG A 142 3.98 -11.73 -13.86
CA ARG A 142 3.19 -11.01 -14.89
C ARG A 142 2.77 -9.62 -14.42
N ASN A 143 2.32 -9.48 -13.18
CA ASN A 143 1.94 -8.18 -12.63
C ASN A 143 3.17 -7.26 -12.49
N ARG A 144 4.30 -7.80 -12.03
CA ARG A 144 5.57 -7.06 -11.94
C ARG A 144 6.05 -6.61 -13.31
N GLU A 145 5.98 -7.47 -14.32
CA GLU A 145 6.35 -7.14 -15.69
C GLU A 145 5.47 -6.02 -16.26
N ARG A 146 4.14 -6.09 -16.09
CA ARG A 146 3.21 -5.04 -16.52
C ARG A 146 3.40 -3.71 -15.78
N MET A 147 3.70 -3.78 -14.49
CA MET A 147 4.06 -2.60 -13.71
C MET A 147 5.38 -2.01 -14.19
N MET A 148 6.37 -2.84 -14.51
CA MET A 148 7.67 -2.40 -15.03
C MET A 148 7.57 -1.89 -16.46
N SER A 149 6.69 -2.43 -17.30
CA SER A 149 6.45 -1.99 -18.67
C SER A 149 5.76 -0.63 -18.76
N GLY A 150 5.21 -0.13 -17.65
CA GLY A 150 4.57 1.18 -17.61
C GLY A 150 3.11 1.20 -18.07
N ASP A 151 2.42 0.04 -18.12
CA ASP A 151 0.98 -0.01 -18.42
C ASP A 151 0.20 0.72 -17.30
N GLU A 152 -0.48 1.80 -17.66
CA GLU A 152 -1.16 2.71 -16.71
C GLU A 152 -2.17 1.98 -15.81
N ARG A 153 -2.76 0.88 -16.29
CA ARG A 153 -3.72 0.07 -15.54
C ARG A 153 -3.09 -0.66 -14.33
N TYR A 154 -1.79 -0.95 -14.41
CA TYR A 154 -1.04 -1.71 -13.40
C TYR A 154 -0.09 -0.82 -12.58
N LEU A 155 0.01 0.47 -12.92
CA LEU A 155 0.75 1.45 -12.12
C LEU A 155 0.03 1.71 -10.79
N MET A 156 0.76 2.24 -9.81
CA MET A 156 0.17 2.75 -8.58
C MET A 156 -0.47 4.12 -8.82
N ASP A 157 -1.47 4.49 -8.02
CA ASP A 157 -2.17 5.77 -8.18
C ASP A 157 -1.25 7.01 -8.17
N ARG A 158 -0.10 6.91 -7.48
CA ARG A 158 0.94 7.94 -7.48
C ARG A 158 1.68 8.14 -8.80
N ASP A 159 1.66 7.18 -9.71
CA ASP A 159 2.41 7.19 -10.98
C ASP A 159 1.47 7.26 -12.19
N ARG A 160 0.17 7.13 -11.97
CA ARG A 160 -0.88 7.17 -13.01
C ARG A 160 -1.13 8.59 -13.51
N GLY A 161 -1.51 8.69 -14.78
CA GLY A 161 -1.98 9.92 -15.42
C GLY A 161 -1.01 10.49 -16.47
N PRO A 162 -1.55 11.27 -17.44
CA PRO A 162 -0.78 11.80 -18.56
C PRO A 162 0.30 12.79 -18.11
N GLU A 163 0.01 13.62 -17.11
CA GLU A 163 0.95 14.60 -16.55
C GLU A 163 2.18 13.89 -15.95
N ARG A 164 1.97 12.83 -15.17
CA ARG A 164 3.05 12.06 -14.55
C ARG A 164 3.84 11.26 -15.58
N ARG A 165 3.21 10.79 -16.65
CA ARG A 165 3.89 10.18 -17.80
C ARG A 165 4.85 11.16 -18.44
N LEU A 166 4.40 12.39 -18.71
CA LEU A 166 5.23 13.45 -19.28
C LEU A 166 6.41 13.81 -18.38
N ILE A 167 6.21 13.88 -17.06
CA ILE A 167 7.30 14.09 -16.08
C ILE A 167 8.32 12.94 -16.15
N ARG A 168 7.84 11.68 -16.19
CA ARG A 168 8.73 10.50 -16.27
C ARG A 168 9.58 10.56 -17.53
N ASP A 169 8.96 10.82 -18.68
CA ASP A 169 9.64 10.87 -19.96
C ASP A 169 10.68 12.01 -19.96
N TRP A 170 10.31 13.22 -19.50
CA TRP A 170 11.25 14.36 -19.43
C TRP A 170 12.47 14.09 -18.55
N VAL A 171 12.27 13.43 -17.41
CA VAL A 171 13.36 13.06 -16.48
C VAL A 171 14.23 11.96 -17.07
N ASP A 172 13.63 11.03 -17.81
CA ASP A 172 14.33 9.88 -18.38
C ASP A 172 15.12 10.24 -19.67
N SER A 173 14.73 11.29 -20.40
CA SER A 173 15.48 11.76 -21.59
C SER A 173 16.70 12.61 -21.29
N ARG A 174 16.83 13.15 -20.07
CA ARG A 174 17.93 14.05 -19.71
C ARG A 174 19.01 13.37 -18.88
N ARG A 175 20.26 13.81 -19.09
CA ARG A 175 21.36 13.48 -18.19
C ARG A 175 21.24 14.35 -16.94
N LEU A 176 20.80 13.74 -15.84
CA LEU A 176 20.66 14.39 -14.54
C LEU A 176 21.94 14.22 -13.72
N PHE A 177 22.30 15.23 -12.95
CA PHE A 177 23.50 15.21 -12.12
C PHE A 177 23.43 14.08 -11.07
N ALA A 178 22.23 13.70 -10.65
CA ALA A 178 21.99 12.59 -9.72
C ALA A 178 22.66 11.26 -10.10
N ASN A 179 22.78 10.94 -11.40
CA ASN A 179 23.46 9.71 -11.84
C ASN A 179 24.99 9.81 -11.69
N THR A 180 25.58 10.97 -11.91
CA THR A 180 27.03 11.22 -11.77
C THR A 180 27.42 11.50 -10.31
N PHE A 181 26.48 11.94 -9.49
CA PHE A 181 26.70 12.25 -8.08
C PHE A 181 27.15 11.03 -7.28
N MET A 182 26.53 9.87 -7.46
CA MET A 182 26.91 8.64 -6.72
C MET A 182 28.39 8.27 -6.86
N PRO A 183 28.98 8.12 -8.07
CA PRO A 183 30.40 7.82 -8.19
C PRO A 183 31.29 8.95 -7.65
N ILE A 184 30.91 10.23 -7.82
CA ILE A 184 31.66 11.36 -7.26
C ILE A 184 31.72 11.28 -5.73
N VAL A 185 30.59 10.99 -5.07
CA VAL A 185 30.51 10.85 -3.61
C VAL A 185 31.35 9.67 -3.13
N VAL A 186 31.29 8.51 -3.81
CA VAL A 186 32.09 7.35 -3.43
C VAL A 186 33.59 7.67 -3.50
N VAL A 187 34.05 8.34 -4.57
CA VAL A 187 35.44 8.79 -4.71
C VAL A 187 35.81 9.76 -3.59
N LEU A 188 34.95 10.76 -3.33
CA LEU A 188 35.15 11.73 -2.26
C LEU A 188 35.28 11.06 -0.89
N LEU A 189 34.43 10.08 -0.59
CA LEU A 189 34.47 9.33 0.67
C LEU A 189 35.78 8.54 0.81
N ILE A 190 36.23 7.86 -0.25
CA ILE A 190 37.51 7.14 -0.25
C ILE A 190 38.66 8.11 0.04
N LEU A 191 38.69 9.27 -0.63
CA LEU A 191 39.70 10.30 -0.38
C LEU A 191 39.63 10.86 1.05
N MET A 192 38.43 11.01 1.62
CA MET A 192 38.27 11.41 3.02
C MET A 192 38.83 10.36 3.98
N PHE A 193 38.61 9.06 3.73
CA PHE A 193 39.20 7.99 4.54
C PHE A 193 40.73 8.00 4.48
N VAL A 194 41.30 8.13 3.27
CA VAL A 194 42.76 8.18 3.07
C VAL A 194 43.37 9.40 3.78
N THR A 195 42.82 10.59 3.57
CA THR A 195 43.33 11.84 4.18
C THR A 195 43.19 11.87 5.70
N THR A 196 42.16 11.20 6.24
CA THR A 196 42.00 11.00 7.68
C THR A 196 43.08 10.06 8.22
N ALA A 197 43.35 8.95 7.52
CA ALA A 197 44.40 8.00 7.91
C ALA A 197 45.80 8.63 7.88
N THR A 198 46.09 9.51 6.91
CA THR A 198 47.37 10.21 6.80
C THR A 198 47.48 11.46 7.69
N ARG A 199 46.47 11.75 8.54
CA ARG A 199 46.41 12.94 9.42
C ARG A 199 46.64 14.27 8.69
N SER A 200 46.24 14.35 7.42
CA SER A 200 46.44 15.55 6.60
C SER A 200 45.28 16.53 6.76
N TYR A 201 45.34 17.38 7.80
CA TYR A 201 44.26 18.31 8.16
C TYR A 201 43.85 19.27 7.05
N LEU A 202 44.81 19.80 6.28
CA LEU A 202 44.54 20.73 5.18
C LEU A 202 43.72 20.09 4.06
N LEU A 203 44.07 18.87 3.66
CA LEU A 203 43.32 18.13 2.62
C LEU A 203 41.92 17.75 3.12
N ASN A 204 41.79 17.32 4.38
CA ASN A 204 40.49 16.97 4.95
C ASN A 204 39.53 18.17 4.98
N ASN A 205 40.02 19.35 5.36
CA ASN A 205 39.23 20.59 5.33
C ASN A 205 38.78 20.94 3.90
N LEU A 206 39.71 20.86 2.94
CA LEU A 206 39.39 21.09 1.52
C LEU A 206 38.32 20.11 1.01
N LEU A 207 38.42 18.83 1.34
CA LEU A 207 37.43 17.82 0.96
C LEU A 207 36.06 18.09 1.60
N SER A 208 36.05 18.58 2.84
CA SER A 208 34.81 18.98 3.53
C SER A 208 34.14 20.16 2.83
N MET A 209 34.92 21.16 2.41
CA MET A 209 34.45 22.30 1.61
C MET A 209 33.89 21.84 0.26
N VAL A 210 34.60 20.95 -0.44
CA VAL A 210 34.14 20.35 -1.70
C VAL A 210 32.84 19.57 -1.48
N GLY A 211 32.72 18.82 -0.39
CA GLY A 211 31.49 18.13 0.00
C GLY A 211 30.31 19.08 0.20
N MET A 212 30.54 20.24 0.84
CA MET A 212 29.53 21.29 1.00
C MET A 212 29.10 21.89 -0.33
N ILE A 213 30.05 22.19 -1.23
CA ILE A 213 29.74 22.68 -2.58
C ILE A 213 28.93 21.64 -3.35
N LEU A 214 29.31 20.36 -3.27
CA LEU A 214 28.59 19.26 -3.93
C LEU A 214 27.15 19.13 -3.41
N LEU A 215 26.93 19.35 -2.11
CA LEU A 215 25.60 19.39 -1.50
C LEU A 215 24.76 20.55 -2.05
N ILE A 216 25.36 21.74 -2.20
CA ILE A 216 24.67 22.88 -2.80
C ILE A 216 24.30 22.58 -4.27
N LEU A 217 25.21 21.97 -5.02
CA LEU A 217 24.97 21.61 -6.42
C LEU A 217 23.79 20.63 -6.59
N ILE A 218 23.66 19.62 -5.72
CA ILE A 218 22.52 18.67 -5.82
C ILE A 218 21.19 19.34 -5.46
N VAL A 219 21.18 20.26 -4.49
CA VAL A 219 19.98 21.04 -4.14
C VAL A 219 19.59 21.95 -5.30
N LEU A 220 20.55 22.67 -5.88
CA LEU A 220 20.31 23.53 -7.04
C LEU A 220 19.82 22.73 -8.25
N ASP A 221 20.42 21.58 -8.55
CA ASP A 221 19.99 20.71 -9.64
C ASP A 221 18.55 20.22 -9.43
N GLY A 222 18.19 19.82 -8.21
CA GLY A 222 16.84 19.41 -7.86
C GLY A 222 15.80 20.52 -8.05
N VAL A 223 16.10 21.73 -7.56
CA VAL A 223 15.20 22.89 -7.69
C VAL A 223 15.07 23.33 -9.15
N LEU A 224 16.18 23.45 -9.88
CA LEU A 224 16.17 23.86 -11.29
C LEU A 224 15.46 22.82 -12.16
N SER A 225 15.73 21.53 -11.96
CA SER A 225 15.07 20.45 -12.69
C SER A 225 13.57 20.42 -12.39
N GLY A 226 13.17 20.55 -11.12
CA GLY A 226 11.76 20.60 -10.74
C GLY A 226 11.01 21.79 -11.37
N ARG A 227 11.64 22.97 -11.42
CA ARG A 227 11.06 24.16 -12.08
C ARG A 227 10.94 23.98 -13.59
N ARG A 228 11.95 23.42 -14.26
CA ARG A 228 11.93 23.17 -15.71
C ARG A 228 10.85 22.16 -16.09
N VAL A 229 10.75 21.04 -15.35
CA VAL A 229 9.69 20.03 -15.55
C VAL A 229 8.32 20.67 -15.40
N SER A 230 8.11 21.42 -14.33
CA SER A 230 6.80 21.99 -14.05
C SER A 230 6.36 22.99 -15.11
N ARG A 231 7.31 23.76 -15.67
CA ARG A 231 7.03 24.65 -16.80
C ARG A 231 6.65 23.86 -18.05
N PHE A 232 7.44 22.84 -18.40
CA PHE A 232 7.19 21.96 -19.55
C PHE A 232 5.83 21.24 -19.48
N VAL A 233 5.46 20.74 -18.29
CA VAL A 233 4.16 20.09 -18.09
C VAL A 233 3.00 21.07 -18.25
N ARG A 234 3.13 22.29 -17.71
CA ARG A 234 2.09 23.33 -17.84
C ARG A 234 1.92 23.82 -19.28
N GLU A 235 2.97 23.83 -20.08
CA GLU A 235 2.90 24.15 -21.50
C GLU A 235 2.11 23.09 -22.29
N ARG A 236 2.24 21.81 -21.91
CA ARG A 236 1.56 20.68 -22.58
C ARG A 236 0.15 20.42 -22.03
N HIS A 237 -0.06 20.69 -20.75
CA HIS A 237 -1.30 20.49 -20.01
C HIS A 237 -1.62 21.76 -19.22
N PRO A 238 -2.28 22.76 -19.83
CA PRO A 238 -2.61 24.01 -19.12
C PRO A 238 -3.57 23.77 -17.94
N ASP A 239 -4.45 22.76 -18.04
CA ASP A 239 -5.49 22.46 -17.05
C ASP A 239 -5.04 21.50 -15.94
N THR A 240 -3.73 21.34 -15.70
CA THR A 240 -3.23 20.44 -14.65
C THR A 240 -3.76 20.83 -13.26
N ALA A 241 -4.34 19.87 -12.53
CA ALA A 241 -4.70 20.06 -11.12
C ALA A 241 -3.51 19.85 -10.17
N LEU A 242 -2.37 19.34 -10.68
CA LEU A 242 -1.18 19.08 -9.87
C LEU A 242 -0.48 20.39 -9.47
N SER A 243 -0.01 20.44 -8.22
CA SER A 243 0.85 21.54 -7.77
C SER A 243 2.25 21.42 -8.38
N THR A 244 2.85 22.56 -8.73
CA THR A 244 4.25 22.67 -9.18
C THR A 244 5.23 21.99 -8.21
N TRP A 245 4.96 22.09 -6.91
CA TRP A 245 5.79 21.42 -5.90
C TRP A 245 5.66 19.90 -5.97
N SER A 246 4.44 19.38 -6.18
CA SER A 246 4.20 17.94 -6.32
C SER A 246 4.86 17.35 -7.56
N MET A 247 4.83 18.08 -8.69
CA MET A 247 5.47 17.69 -9.93
C MET A 247 7.00 17.70 -9.79
N GLY A 248 7.55 18.78 -9.20
CA GLY A 248 8.98 18.92 -8.97
C GLY A 248 9.53 17.87 -8.01
N PHE A 249 8.84 17.60 -6.90
CA PHE A 249 9.23 16.57 -5.94
C PHE A 249 9.14 15.18 -6.56
N TYR A 250 8.10 14.89 -7.35
CA TYR A 250 8.00 13.63 -8.09
C TYR A 250 9.17 13.46 -9.08
N ALA A 251 9.46 14.49 -9.87
CA ALA A 251 10.59 14.49 -10.80
C ALA A 251 11.93 14.28 -10.09
N PHE A 252 12.16 14.99 -8.97
CA PHE A 252 13.35 14.84 -8.16
C PHE A 252 13.50 13.42 -7.61
N SER A 253 12.44 12.88 -7.00
CA SER A 253 12.46 11.52 -6.43
C SER A 253 12.81 10.45 -7.48
N ARG A 254 12.34 10.63 -8.73
CA ARG A 254 12.68 9.75 -9.85
C ARG A 254 14.12 9.97 -10.32
N ALA A 255 14.56 11.22 -10.40
CA ALA A 255 15.93 11.58 -10.81
C ALA A 255 16.99 11.00 -9.87
N SER A 256 16.73 10.97 -8.56
CA SER A 256 17.64 10.44 -7.54
C SER A 256 17.86 8.92 -7.64
N MET A 257 16.97 8.18 -8.29
CA MET A 257 17.14 6.74 -8.48
C MET A 257 17.99 6.45 -9.73
N ILE A 258 18.87 5.46 -9.62
CA ILE A 258 19.63 4.94 -10.77
C ILE A 258 18.65 4.43 -11.84
N ARG A 259 18.89 4.79 -13.10
CA ARG A 259 18.00 4.50 -14.25
C ARG A 259 17.56 3.03 -14.33
N ARG A 260 18.44 2.07 -13.99
CA ARG A 260 18.14 0.62 -14.02
C ARG A 260 17.20 0.15 -12.89
N PHE A 261 17.14 0.87 -11.78
CA PHE A 261 16.30 0.54 -10.62
C PHE A 261 15.00 1.33 -10.55
N ARG A 262 14.71 2.16 -11.57
CA ARG A 262 13.45 2.90 -11.65
C ARG A 262 12.30 1.95 -11.97
N THR A 263 11.22 2.07 -11.21
CA THR A 263 9.92 1.44 -11.49
C THR A 263 8.90 2.57 -11.66
N PRO A 264 8.14 2.65 -12.76
CA PRO A 264 8.23 1.85 -14.01
C PRO A 264 9.53 2.13 -14.79
N ARG A 265 9.90 1.22 -15.71
CA ARG A 265 11.10 1.36 -16.53
C ARG A 265 11.03 2.63 -17.40
N PRO A 266 12.17 3.28 -17.66
CA PRO A 266 12.26 4.36 -18.64
C PRO A 266 11.75 3.89 -20.00
N GLN A 267 10.84 4.65 -20.61
CA GLN A 267 10.32 4.38 -21.96
C GLN A 267 11.16 5.07 -23.04
N VAL A 268 11.84 6.15 -22.68
CA VAL A 268 12.66 6.98 -23.57
C VAL A 268 14.15 6.81 -23.28
N ASN A 269 14.95 7.03 -24.32
CA ASN A 269 16.39 7.10 -24.26
C ASN A 269 16.89 8.50 -23.94
N ILE A 270 18.13 8.56 -23.47
CA ILE A 270 18.79 9.82 -23.18
C ILE A 270 19.02 10.55 -24.50
N GLY A 271 18.52 11.78 -24.60
CA GLY A 271 18.60 12.59 -25.81
C GLY A 271 17.33 12.58 -26.67
N ASP A 272 16.35 11.74 -26.35
CA ASP A 272 15.09 11.73 -27.09
C ASP A 272 14.34 13.07 -26.88
N SER A 273 13.87 13.65 -27.98
CA SER A 273 13.02 14.85 -27.97
C SER A 273 11.59 14.45 -27.56
N ILE A 274 11.04 15.14 -26.56
CA ILE A 274 9.70 14.92 -25.99
C ILE A 274 8.89 16.21 -26.12
#